data_AF-A0A2G9TLN5-F1
#
_entry.id   AF-A0A2G9TLN5-F1
#
_cell.length_a   1.000
_cell.length_b   1.000
_cell.length_c   1.000
_cell.angle_alpha   90.00
_cell.angle_beta   90.00
_cell.angle_gamma   90.00
#
_symmetry.space_group_name_H-M   'P 1'
#
loop_
_entity.id
_entity.type
_entity.pdbx_description
1 polymer ?
#
loop_
_entity_poly.entity_id
_entity_poly.type
_entity_poly.pdbx_seq_one_letter_code
_entity_poly.pdbx_strand_id
1 'polypeptide(L)'
;KAVDKVMIGRLNDILDSYLGVQDDQMAQSLWDLAMSCETLPQMNKAVRESELSVFEFPEELVFDMWGVVGDWRRSQATKKSKKSKDDLDLLEDNEEQPLLPLF
;
A
#
# COMPACT_ATOMS: atom_id res chain seq x y z
N LYS A 1 -8.20 18.78 -6.70
CA LYS A 1 -8.59 17.54 -5.99
C LYS A 1 -7.77 17.52 -4.70
N ALA A 2 -8.39 17.55 -3.53
CA ALA A 2 -7.64 17.37 -2.30
C ALA A 2 -7.29 15.89 -2.19
N VAL A 3 -6.01 15.57 -2.29
CA VAL A 3 -5.55 14.23 -1.95
C VAL A 3 -5.83 14.01 -0.46
N ASP A 4 -6.29 12.81 -0.09
CA ASP A 4 -6.50 12.52 1.32
C ASP A 4 -5.13 12.62 2.04
N LYS A 5 -4.99 13.51 3.02
CA LYS A 5 -3.75 13.63 3.83
C LYS A 5 -3.28 12.29 4.41
N VAL A 6 -4.23 11.38 4.64
CA VAL A 6 -3.97 10.00 5.07
C VAL A 6 -3.16 9.22 4.04
N MET A 7 -3.42 9.43 2.74
CA MET A 7 -2.69 8.76 1.66
C MET A 7 -1.28 9.31 1.53
N ILE A 8 -1.11 10.63 1.68
CA ILE A 8 0.22 11.25 1.72
C ILE A 8 1.02 10.74 2.93
N GLY A 9 0.39 10.62 4.11
CA GLY A 9 1.02 9.99 5.27
C GLY A 9 1.50 8.56 4.99
N ARG A 10 0.65 7.73 4.38
CA ARG A 10 1.04 6.35 4.00
C ARG A 10 2.18 6.31 2.99
N LEU A 11 2.20 7.22 2.02
CA LEU A 11 3.32 7.31 1.07
C LEU A 11 4.60 7.76 1.78
N ASN A 12 4.51 8.72 2.70
CA ASN A 12 5.65 9.14 3.52
C ASN A 12 6.18 8.01 4.39
N ASP A 13 5.35 7.14 4.95
CA ASP A 13 5.83 5.97 5.71
C ASP A 13 6.64 5.01 4.83
N ILE A 14 6.25 4.85 3.56
CA ILE A 14 7.02 4.07 2.58
C ILE A 14 8.34 4.80 2.27
N LEU A 15 8.29 6.10 1.96
CA LEU A 15 9.49 6.89 1.69
C LEU A 15 10.47 6.86 2.87
N ASP A 16 9.98 6.92 4.12
CA ASP A 16 10.80 6.82 5.32
C ASP A 16 11.43 5.43 5.46
N SER A 17 10.68 4.38 5.17
CA SER A 17 11.17 2.99 5.25
C SER A 17 12.30 2.69 4.25
N TYR A 18 12.28 3.31 3.07
CA TYR A 18 13.25 3.05 2.00
C TYR A 18 14.37 4.11 1.90
N LEU A 19 14.05 5.39 2.16
CA LEU A 19 14.95 6.53 1.97
C LEU A 19 15.28 7.25 3.30
N GLY A 20 14.54 6.98 4.39
CA GLY A 20 14.69 7.67 5.67
C GLY A 20 14.25 9.14 5.62
N VAL A 21 13.35 9.49 4.69
CA VAL A 21 12.83 10.85 4.54
C VAL A 21 11.31 10.86 4.38
N GLN A 22 10.66 11.89 4.93
CA GLN A 22 9.25 12.18 4.71
C GLN A 22 9.13 13.51 3.97
N ASP A 23 8.67 13.46 2.72
CA ASP A 23 8.49 14.62 1.85
C ASP A 23 7.10 14.60 1.22
N ASP A 24 6.21 15.45 1.75
CA ASP A 24 4.83 15.59 1.30
C ASP A 24 4.72 15.95 -0.19
N GLN A 25 5.65 16.75 -0.73
CA GLN A 25 5.60 17.17 -2.14
C GLN A 25 6.01 16.02 -3.07
N MET A 26 7.04 15.28 -2.67
CA MET A 26 7.46 14.07 -3.36
C MET A 26 6.33 13.03 -3.33
N ALA A 27 5.78 12.74 -2.16
CA ALA A 27 4.65 11.83 -1.99
C ALA A 27 3.45 12.24 -2.84
N GLN A 28 3.13 13.53 -2.90
CA GLN A 28 2.01 14.02 -3.71
C GLN A 28 2.28 13.84 -5.22
N SER A 29 3.49 14.13 -5.68
CA SER A 29 3.89 13.92 -7.08
C SER A 29 3.82 12.45 -7.48
N LEU A 30 4.33 11.56 -6.62
CA LEU A 30 4.27 10.12 -6.81
C LEU A 30 2.84 9.58 -6.80
N TRP A 31 1.97 10.13 -5.94
CA TRP A 31 0.56 9.81 -5.92
C TRP A 31 -0.16 10.21 -7.20
N ASP A 32 0.00 11.45 -7.65
CA ASP A 32 -0.64 11.94 -8.86
C ASP A 32 -0.17 11.14 -10.09
N LEU A 33 1.11 10.77 -10.13
CA LEU A 33 1.67 9.91 -11.17
C LEU A 33 1.04 8.52 -11.15
N ALA A 34 0.90 7.92 -9.97
CA ALA A 34 0.25 6.62 -9.82
C ALA A 34 -1.24 6.67 -10.21
N MET A 35 -1.95 7.76 -9.89
CA MET A 35 -3.35 7.96 -10.29
C MET A 35 -3.54 8.16 -11.79
N SER A 36 -2.52 8.68 -12.48
CA SER A 36 -2.49 8.81 -13.93
C SER A 36 -2.29 7.45 -14.63
N CYS A 37 -1.65 6.50 -13.96
CA CYS A 37 -1.31 5.20 -14.53
C CYS A 37 -2.41 4.15 -14.28
N GLU A 38 -2.63 3.28 -15.26
CA GLU A 38 -3.59 2.17 -15.13
C GLU A 38 -2.94 0.89 -14.61
N THR A 39 -1.65 0.70 -14.86
CA THR A 39 -0.90 -0.52 -14.56
C THR A 39 0.45 -0.21 -13.90
N LEU A 40 0.93 -1.14 -13.06
CA LEU A 40 2.22 -1.03 -12.37
C LEU A 40 3.41 -0.78 -13.33
N PRO A 41 3.55 -1.48 -14.47
CA PRO A 41 4.64 -1.21 -15.40
C PRO A 41 4.59 0.21 -15.99
N GLN A 42 3.38 0.75 -16.22
CA GLN A 42 3.20 2.14 -16.64
C GLN A 42 3.70 3.11 -15.57
N MET A 43 3.36 2.87 -14.30
CA MET A 43 3.84 3.69 -13.19
C MET A 43 5.36 3.62 -13.07
N ASN A 44 5.95 2.43 -13.16
CA ASN A 44 7.40 2.24 -13.05
C ASN A 44 8.14 2.99 -14.19
N LYS A 45 7.60 2.94 -15.40
CA LYS A 45 8.08 3.74 -16.54
C LYS A 45 7.90 5.24 -16.29
N ALA A 46 6.73 5.67 -15.81
CA ALA A 46 6.44 7.07 -15.55
C ALA A 46 7.35 7.67 -14.46
N VAL A 47 7.69 6.91 -13.41
CA VAL A 47 8.63 7.34 -12.36
C VAL A 47 10.04 7.52 -12.95
N ARG A 48 10.47 6.58 -13.80
CA ARG A 48 11.77 6.63 -14.51
C ARG A 48 11.85 7.71 -15.59
N GLU A 49 10.74 8.13 -16.17
CA GLU A 49 10.70 9.21 -17.17
C GLU A 49 10.44 10.59 -16.55
N SER A 50 10.10 10.62 -15.25
CA SER A 50 9.84 11.83 -14.48
C SER A 50 11.12 12.43 -13.89
N GLU A 51 11.03 13.66 -13.40
CA GLU A 51 12.05 14.31 -12.57
C GLU A 51 12.38 13.49 -11.31
N LEU A 52 11.45 12.63 -10.90
CA LEU A 52 11.59 11.65 -9.83
C LEU A 52 12.60 10.53 -10.15
N SER A 53 13.01 10.37 -11.40
CA SER A 53 14.05 9.40 -11.78
C SER A 53 15.41 9.70 -11.15
N VAL A 54 15.66 10.94 -10.73
CA VAL A 54 16.92 11.34 -10.06
C VAL A 54 17.14 10.60 -8.74
N PHE A 55 16.05 10.16 -8.10
CA PHE A 55 16.10 9.42 -6.85
C PHE A 55 16.37 7.93 -7.05
N GLU A 56 16.34 7.44 -8.30
CA GLU A 56 16.55 6.03 -8.66
C GLU A 56 15.73 5.07 -7.76
N PHE A 57 14.44 5.37 -7.60
CA PHE A 57 13.55 4.60 -6.72
C PHE A 57 13.63 3.09 -7.01
N PRO A 58 13.82 2.25 -5.96
CA PRO A 58 13.80 0.81 -6.14
C PRO A 58 12.42 0.34 -6.61
N GLU A 59 12.40 -0.72 -7.40
CA GLU A 59 11.14 -1.27 -7.95
C GLU A 59 10.20 -1.75 -6.83
N GLU A 60 10.74 -2.16 -5.69
CA GLU A 60 9.98 -2.52 -4.48
C GLU A 60 9.21 -1.33 -3.89
N LEU A 61 9.82 -0.14 -3.82
CA LEU A 61 9.14 1.07 -3.35
C LEU A 61 7.98 1.44 -4.27
N VAL A 62 8.21 1.38 -5.58
CA VAL A 62 7.17 1.66 -6.59
C VAL A 62 6.02 0.65 -6.46
N PHE A 63 6.35 -0.63 -6.21
CA PHE A 63 5.37 -1.69 -5.98
C PHE A 63 4.52 -1.45 -4.72
N ASP A 64 5.17 -1.13 -3.59
CA ASP A 64 4.49 -0.90 -2.31
C ASP A 64 3.54 0.30 -2.39
N MET A 65 3.99 1.39 -3.01
CA MET A 65 3.11 2.53 -3.21
C MET A 65 1.96 2.23 -4.17
N TRP A 66 2.20 1.50 -5.26
CA TRP A 66 1.14 1.04 -6.15
C TRP A 66 0.12 0.19 -5.38
N GLY A 67 0.57 -0.59 -4.40
CA GLY A 67 -0.26 -1.29 -3.45
C GLY A 67 -1.21 -0.36 -2.69
N VAL A 68 -0.69 0.73 -2.11
CA VAL A 68 -1.49 1.74 -1.38
C VAL A 68 -2.49 2.45 -2.29
N VAL A 69 -2.06 2.85 -3.48
CA VAL A 69 -2.90 3.49 -4.52
C VAL A 69 -4.02 2.55 -4.95
N GLY A 70 -3.69 1.28 -5.21
CA GLY A 70 -4.65 0.25 -5.57
C GLY A 70 -5.64 -0.06 -4.44
N ASP A 71 -5.16 -0.07 -3.19
CA ASP A 71 -5.98 -0.25 -2.00
C ASP A 71 -6.96 0.92 -1.79
N TRP A 72 -6.51 2.15 -1.98
CA TRP A 72 -7.39 3.32 -1.97
C TRP A 72 -8.45 3.22 -3.06
N ARG A 73 -8.09 2.83 -4.28
CA ARG A 73 -9.04 2.67 -5.39
C ARG A 73 -10.13 1.64 -5.06
N ARG A 74 -9.76 0.53 -4.41
CA ARG A 74 -10.71 -0.47 -3.91
C ARG A 74 -11.55 0.07 -2.75
N SER A 75 -10.93 0.75 -1.79
CA SER A 75 -11.59 1.36 -0.63
C SER A 75 -12.65 2.40 -1.04
N GLN A 76 -12.42 3.15 -2.12
CA GLN A 76 -13.42 4.08 -2.65
C GLN A 76 -14.61 3.36 -3.29
N ALA A 77 -14.40 2.18 -3.87
CA ALA A 77 -15.48 1.34 -4.40
C ALA A 77 -16.29 0.63 -3.29
N THR A 78 -15.63 0.24 -2.18
CA THR A 78 -16.28 -0.44 -1.05
C THR A 78 -17.02 0.50 -0.10
N LYS A 79 -16.80 1.82 -0.12
CA LYS A 79 -17.58 2.80 0.65
C LYS A 79 -19.09 2.81 0.34
N LYS A 80 -19.54 2.12 -0.72
CA LYS A 80 -20.98 1.87 -0.96
C LYS A 80 -21.55 0.67 -0.19
N SER A 81 -20.72 -0.10 0.53
CA SER A 81 -21.12 -1.35 1.20
C SER A 81 -20.30 -1.61 2.48
N LYS A 82 -20.88 -1.39 3.68
CA LYS A 82 -20.54 -2.06 4.98
C LYS A 82 -19.11 -1.83 5.54
N LYS A 83 -18.90 -1.10 6.65
CA LYS A 83 -18.89 -1.58 8.06
C LYS A 83 -18.58 -3.08 8.22
N SER A 84 -17.54 -3.41 9.00
CA SER A 84 -16.92 -4.73 9.30
C SER A 84 -15.68 -5.00 8.44
N LYS A 85 -14.51 -5.36 8.96
CA LYS A 85 -14.25 -6.23 10.12
C LYS A 85 -12.81 -6.01 10.63
N ASP A 86 -12.71 -5.54 11.87
CA ASP A 86 -11.59 -5.79 12.79
C ASP A 86 -11.43 -7.29 13.06
N ASP A 87 -10.30 -7.63 13.67
CA ASP A 87 -9.89 -8.95 14.19
C ASP A 87 -9.15 -9.85 13.19
N LEU A 88 -7.90 -9.45 13.01
CA LEU A 88 -6.74 -10.29 13.20
C LEU A 88 -6.89 -11.12 14.50
N ASP A 89 -7.13 -12.43 14.38
CA ASP A 89 -6.83 -13.42 15.42
C ASP A 89 -6.08 -14.54 14.70
N LEU A 90 -4.74 -14.53 14.78
CA LEU A 90 -3.99 -15.47 15.60
C LEU A 90 -4.60 -16.87 15.52
N LEU A 91 -4.02 -17.70 14.66
CA LEU A 91 -4.24 -19.13 14.73
C LEU A 91 -3.70 -19.61 16.08
N GLU A 92 -4.64 -19.78 17.01
CA GLU A 92 -4.48 -20.41 18.30
C GLU A 92 -3.75 -21.75 18.15
N ASP A 93 -2.58 -21.80 18.79
CA ASP A 93 -1.92 -23.00 19.25
C ASP A 93 -2.89 -23.72 20.19
N ASN A 94 -3.57 -24.76 19.70
CA ASN A 94 -4.36 -25.65 20.55
C ASN A 94 -3.89 -27.08 20.31
N GLU A 95 -2.76 -27.41 20.96
CA GLU A 95 -2.49 -28.77 21.41
C GLU A 95 -3.73 -29.33 22.12
N GLU A 96 -4.38 -30.33 21.54
CA GLU A 96 -5.07 -31.40 22.27
C GLU A 96 -5.51 -32.48 21.28
N GLN A 97 -4.76 -33.58 21.23
CA GLN A 97 -5.27 -34.85 20.73
C GLN A 97 -5.91 -35.58 21.91
N PRO A 98 -7.25 -35.71 21.99
CA PRO A 98 -7.87 -36.54 23.02
C PRO A 98 -7.67 -38.03 22.69
N LEU A 99 -7.12 -38.74 23.67
CA LEU A 99 -6.98 -40.19 23.74
C LEU A 99 -8.31 -40.89 23.41
N LEU A 100 -8.29 -41.84 22.49
CA LEU A 100 -9.43 -42.74 22.22
C LEU A 100 -9.44 -43.90 23.23
N PRO A 101 -10.52 -44.12 24.00
CA PRO A 101 -10.75 -45.40 24.65
C PRO A 101 -11.58 -46.34 23.75
N LEU A 102 -10.90 -47.39 23.33
CA LEU A 102 -11.29 -48.81 23.23
C LEU A 102 -12.74 -49.19 22.87
N PHE A 103 -12.88 -49.87 21.73
CA PHE A 103 -13.53 -51.19 21.65
C PHE A 103 -12.68 -52.11 20.77
#